data_AF-A0A2P8KNU6-F1
#
_entry.id   AF-A0A2P8KNU6-F1
#
_cell.length_a   1.000
_cell.length_b   1.000
_cell.length_c   1.000
_cell.angle_alpha   90.00
_cell.angle_beta   90.00
_cell.angle_gamma   90.00
#
_symmetry.space_group_name_H-M   'P 1'
#
loop_
_entity.id
_entity.type
_entity.pdbx_description
1 polymer ?
#
loop_
_entity_poly.entity_id
_entity_poly.type
_entity_poly.pdbx_seq_one_letter_code
_entity_poly.pdbx_strand_id
1 'polypeptide(L)'
;MAAPLTDSVIHAIARLVDDAQTETRAPSHSDLEFLINRAGLQSHDPKTQGQTYVGKAKRIRSTLSSAMETNFAGGEALVTALLASLRACGGFRPSSTNYVGAETIANAVSCFAAEGCTLSEDGELLPQVLENLSGTALSQALQAYVRRAKRGAEDAALLSGTSKDLLEATAAHILMERNGSYPQRANFEALLGMAFVALKLATPQHPVEPNEPPQAKAERAMFALACSINGMRNKLGSGHGRPWVSTITTGEGRAAVQFMGTIAERMLDVHARS
;
A
#
# COMPACT_ATOMS: atom_id res chain seq x y z
N MET A 1 4.94 -7.52 -7.13
CA MET A 1 4.39 -6.55 -6.16
C MET A 1 5.25 -6.62 -4.91
N ALA A 2 5.61 -5.48 -4.31
CA ALA A 2 6.21 -5.44 -2.98
C ALA A 2 5.12 -5.69 -1.93
N ALA A 3 5.32 -6.65 -1.05
CA ALA A 3 4.38 -6.92 0.05
C ALA A 3 4.53 -5.86 1.15
N PRO A 4 3.43 -5.41 1.79
CA PRO A 4 3.51 -4.44 2.86
C PRO A 4 4.33 -4.96 4.04
N LEU A 5 5.05 -4.05 4.70
CA LEU A 5 5.84 -4.36 5.89
C LEU A 5 5.39 -3.48 7.07
N THR A 6 4.59 -4.07 7.96
CA THR A 6 4.08 -3.46 9.20
C THR A 6 4.09 -4.50 10.32
N ASP A 7 4.03 -4.07 11.58
CA ASP A 7 4.04 -4.98 12.74
C ASP A 7 2.93 -6.05 12.67
N SER A 8 1.74 -5.69 12.20
CA SER A 8 0.62 -6.60 12.02
C SER A 8 0.93 -7.66 10.95
N VAL A 9 1.49 -7.26 9.81
CA VAL A 9 1.92 -8.19 8.75
C VAL A 9 3.07 -9.08 9.23
N ILE A 10 4.04 -8.53 9.96
CA ILE A 10 5.15 -9.32 10.53
C ILE A 10 4.61 -10.37 11.48
N HIS A 11 3.67 -9.99 12.36
CA HIS A 11 3.06 -10.93 13.28
C HIS A 11 2.31 -12.04 12.55
N ALA A 12 1.51 -11.68 11.55
CA ALA A 12 0.76 -12.64 10.73
C ALA A 12 1.69 -13.62 9.99
N ILE A 13 2.73 -13.13 9.34
CA ILE A 13 3.71 -13.95 8.62
C ILE A 13 4.48 -14.86 9.59
N ALA A 14 4.90 -14.34 10.74
CA ALA A 14 5.55 -15.15 11.77
C ALA A 14 4.65 -16.31 12.24
N ARG A 15 3.33 -16.08 12.37
CA ARG A 15 2.35 -17.12 12.72
C ARG A 15 2.11 -18.12 11.60
N LEU A 16 2.15 -17.71 10.34
CA LEU A 16 2.05 -18.64 9.19
C LEU A 16 3.22 -19.63 9.12
N VAL A 17 4.40 -19.22 9.59
CA VAL A 17 5.62 -20.06 9.58
C VAL A 17 5.81 -20.83 10.90
N ASP A 18 5.07 -20.47 11.95
CA ASP A 18 5.16 -21.09 13.27
C ASP A 18 4.74 -22.56 13.23
N ASP A 19 5.50 -23.46 13.84
CA ASP A 19 5.17 -24.87 13.99
C ASP A 19 5.38 -25.39 15.42
N ALA A 20 5.51 -24.48 16.39
CA ALA A 20 5.84 -24.82 17.78
C ALA A 20 4.81 -25.73 18.49
N GLN A 21 3.58 -25.81 17.98
CA GLN A 21 2.48 -26.60 18.56
C GLN A 21 2.00 -27.74 17.64
N THR A 22 2.72 -28.01 16.55
CA THR A 22 2.32 -29.00 15.54
C THR A 22 3.50 -29.89 15.15
N GLU A 23 3.26 -30.87 14.29
CA GLU A 23 4.37 -31.52 13.57
C GLU A 23 5.17 -30.47 12.79
N THR A 24 6.46 -30.76 12.57
CA THR A 24 7.38 -29.87 11.86
C THR A 24 6.84 -29.58 10.45
N ARG A 25 6.68 -28.29 10.12
CA ARG A 25 6.17 -27.85 8.81
C ARG A 25 7.26 -27.20 7.97
N ALA A 26 7.10 -27.23 6.66
CA ALA A 26 7.85 -26.37 5.76
C ALA A 26 7.29 -24.93 5.79
N PRO A 27 8.12 -23.88 5.60
CA PRO A 27 9.56 -23.94 5.35
C PRO A 27 10.38 -24.36 6.58
N SER A 28 11.48 -25.08 6.33
CA SER A 28 12.45 -25.51 7.34
C SER A 28 13.35 -24.35 7.78
N HIS A 29 14.15 -24.54 8.84
CA HIS A 29 15.14 -23.53 9.24
C HIS A 29 16.16 -23.21 8.14
N SER A 30 16.56 -24.20 7.32
CA SER A 30 17.45 -23.96 6.18
C SER A 30 16.76 -23.17 5.07
N ASP A 31 15.48 -23.45 4.80
CA ASP A 31 14.72 -22.67 3.82
C ASP A 31 14.60 -21.21 4.27
N LEU A 32 14.27 -20.98 5.55
CA LEU A 32 14.21 -19.63 6.10
C LEU A 32 15.55 -18.89 5.98
N GLU A 33 16.66 -19.57 6.25
CA GLU A 33 17.99 -18.99 6.10
C GLU A 33 18.28 -18.59 4.65
N PHE A 34 17.95 -19.46 3.70
CA PHE A 34 18.09 -19.17 2.28
C PHE A 34 17.27 -17.94 1.86
N LEU A 35 16.01 -17.84 2.29
CA LEU A 35 15.14 -16.71 1.97
C LEU A 35 15.63 -15.41 2.62
N ILE A 36 16.09 -15.45 3.87
CA ILE A 36 16.66 -14.30 4.58
C ILE A 36 17.92 -13.79 3.86
N ASN A 37 18.82 -14.70 3.47
CA ASN A 37 20.05 -14.35 2.76
C ASN A 37 19.75 -13.76 1.38
N ARG A 38 18.80 -14.36 0.64
CA ARG A 38 18.35 -13.86 -0.66
C ARG A 38 17.74 -12.46 -0.56
N ALA A 39 17.09 -12.13 0.55
CA ALA A 39 16.54 -10.80 0.83
C ALA A 39 17.60 -9.79 1.32
N GLY A 40 18.86 -10.21 1.49
CA GLY A 40 19.93 -9.36 2.00
C GLY A 40 19.79 -9.02 3.50
N LEU A 41 19.12 -9.89 4.27
CA LEU A 41 18.80 -9.65 5.69
C LEU A 41 19.60 -10.54 6.65
N GLN A 42 20.71 -11.13 6.20
CA GLN A 42 21.54 -12.05 7.00
C GLN A 42 22.01 -11.43 8.33
N SER A 43 22.36 -10.14 8.35
CA SER A 43 22.79 -9.41 9.54
C SER A 43 21.66 -9.23 10.58
N HIS A 44 20.41 -9.39 10.17
CA HIS A 44 19.22 -9.28 11.00
C HIS A 44 18.69 -10.64 11.47
N ASP A 45 19.36 -11.74 11.12
CA ASP A 45 18.99 -13.07 11.56
C ASP A 45 19.50 -13.35 12.98
N PRO A 46 18.63 -13.60 13.97
CA PRO A 46 19.10 -13.90 15.33
C PRO A 46 19.99 -15.16 15.41
N LYS A 47 19.91 -16.09 14.44
CA LYS A 47 20.83 -17.24 14.37
C LYS A 47 22.27 -16.83 14.09
N THR A 48 22.50 -15.82 13.24
CA THR A 48 23.84 -15.32 12.92
C THR A 48 24.40 -14.45 14.05
N GLN A 49 23.53 -13.98 14.96
CA GLN A 49 23.87 -13.22 16.16
C GLN A 49 24.12 -14.09 17.40
N GLY A 50 24.40 -15.39 17.21
CA GLY A 50 24.77 -16.31 18.30
C GLY A 50 23.60 -16.94 19.05
N GLN A 51 22.35 -16.70 18.66
CA GLN A 51 21.19 -17.42 19.19
C GLN A 51 20.92 -18.68 18.36
N THR A 52 21.58 -19.79 18.70
CA THR A 52 21.48 -21.06 17.96
C THR A 52 20.11 -21.74 18.06
N TYR A 53 19.37 -21.52 19.14
CA TYR A 53 18.06 -22.11 19.40
C TYR A 53 16.94 -21.07 19.35
N VAL A 54 16.55 -20.66 18.15
CA VAL A 54 15.45 -19.70 17.92
C VAL A 54 14.39 -20.37 17.06
N GLY A 55 13.17 -20.46 17.58
CA GLY A 55 12.01 -20.98 16.82
C GLY A 55 11.70 -20.12 15.60
N LYS A 56 11.08 -20.73 14.58
CA LYS A 56 10.85 -20.09 13.28
C LYS A 56 10.10 -18.75 13.37
N ALA A 57 8.99 -18.73 14.13
CA ALA A 57 8.20 -17.53 14.32
C ALA A 57 9.01 -16.37 14.95
N LYS A 58 9.80 -16.68 15.98
CA LYS A 58 10.67 -15.69 16.64
C LYS A 58 11.75 -15.18 15.69
N ARG A 59 12.36 -16.08 14.90
CA ARG A 59 13.37 -15.74 13.89
C ARG A 59 12.81 -14.75 12.87
N ILE A 60 11.67 -15.08 12.25
CA ILE A 60 11.01 -14.22 11.26
C ILE A 60 10.59 -12.88 11.85
N ARG A 61 10.01 -12.88 13.05
CA ARG A 61 9.60 -11.64 13.73
C ARG A 61 10.81 -10.73 13.96
N SER A 62 11.88 -11.22 14.57
CA SER A 62 13.08 -10.43 14.84
C SER A 62 13.71 -9.89 13.56
N THR A 63 13.88 -10.74 12.54
CA THR A 63 14.50 -10.34 11.27
C THR A 63 13.69 -9.28 10.54
N LEU A 64 12.38 -9.45 10.42
CA LEU A 64 11.53 -8.46 9.75
C LEU A 64 11.38 -7.17 10.55
N SER A 65 11.31 -7.24 11.88
CA SER A 65 11.24 -6.04 12.73
C SER A 65 12.53 -5.21 12.61
N SER A 66 13.71 -5.82 12.59
CA SER A 66 14.94 -5.08 12.30
C SER A 66 14.97 -4.53 10.87
N ALA A 67 14.50 -5.32 9.90
CA ALA A 67 14.44 -4.87 8.50
C ALA A 67 13.55 -3.63 8.31
N MET A 68 12.46 -3.49 9.09
CA MET A 68 11.62 -2.28 9.06
C MET A 68 12.40 -0.99 9.30
N GLU A 69 13.44 -1.04 10.13
CA GLU A 69 14.22 0.13 10.52
C GLU A 69 15.42 0.39 9.60
N THR A 70 16.04 -0.68 9.08
CA THR A 70 17.35 -0.60 8.40
C THR A 70 17.33 -0.96 6.92
N ASN A 71 16.40 -1.84 6.50
CA ASN A 71 16.33 -2.34 5.13
C ASN A 71 14.89 -2.74 4.77
N PHE A 72 14.04 -1.72 4.62
CA PHE A 72 12.61 -1.90 4.37
C PHE A 72 12.33 -2.74 3.13
N ALA A 73 13.04 -2.44 2.02
CA ALA A 73 12.89 -3.17 0.76
C ALA A 73 13.26 -4.66 0.87
N GLY A 74 14.32 -4.98 1.63
CA GLY A 74 14.66 -6.37 1.94
C GLY A 74 13.57 -7.07 2.75
N GLY A 75 12.94 -6.36 3.69
CA GLY A 75 11.80 -6.86 4.45
C GLY A 75 10.58 -7.19 3.58
N GLU A 76 10.20 -6.28 2.67
CA GLU A 76 9.10 -6.51 1.71
C GLU A 76 9.39 -7.71 0.79
N ALA A 77 10.64 -7.85 0.33
CA ALA A 77 11.08 -8.98 -0.47
C ALA A 77 10.99 -10.30 0.30
N LEU A 78 11.39 -10.32 1.59
CA LEU A 78 11.29 -11.50 2.44
C LEU A 78 9.83 -11.92 2.69
N VAL A 79 8.93 -10.98 2.97
CA VAL A 79 7.49 -11.27 3.13
C VAL A 79 6.93 -11.93 1.87
N THR A 80 7.24 -11.36 0.70
CA THR A 80 6.82 -11.90 -0.60
C THR A 80 7.34 -13.32 -0.82
N ALA A 81 8.62 -13.54 -0.52
CA ALA A 81 9.28 -14.84 -0.67
C ALA A 81 8.72 -15.90 0.29
N LEU A 82 8.38 -15.53 1.53
CA LEU A 82 7.78 -16.42 2.52
C LEU A 82 6.38 -16.88 2.10
N LEU A 83 5.52 -15.96 1.63
CA LEU A 83 4.19 -16.32 1.13
C LEU A 83 4.29 -17.28 -0.06
N ALA A 84 5.20 -17.01 -1.00
CA ALA A 84 5.43 -17.89 -2.14
C ALA A 84 5.91 -19.29 -1.70
N SER A 85 6.83 -19.36 -0.73
CA SER A 85 7.32 -20.62 -0.18
C SER A 85 6.23 -21.41 0.55
N LEU A 86 5.46 -20.75 1.43
CA LEU A 86 4.33 -21.35 2.14
C LEU A 86 3.30 -21.91 1.16
N ARG A 87 2.94 -21.16 0.12
CA ARG A 87 2.06 -21.62 -0.95
C ARG A 87 2.62 -22.85 -1.68
N ALA A 88 3.89 -22.80 -2.09
CA ALA A 88 4.53 -23.91 -2.79
C ALA A 88 4.59 -25.20 -1.95
N CYS A 89 4.75 -25.07 -0.63
CA CYS A 89 4.75 -26.19 0.30
C CYS A 89 3.34 -26.64 0.73
N GLY A 90 2.27 -26.05 0.19
CA GLY A 90 0.89 -26.41 0.52
C GLY A 90 0.37 -25.85 1.85
N GLY A 91 1.00 -24.81 2.39
CA GLY A 91 0.59 -24.13 3.63
C GLY A 91 -0.83 -23.56 3.59
N PHE A 92 -1.32 -23.23 2.39
CA PHE A 92 -2.66 -22.70 2.15
C PHE A 92 -3.69 -23.75 1.74
N ARG A 93 -3.28 -25.02 1.59
CA ARG A 93 -4.15 -26.09 1.10
C ARG A 93 -4.67 -26.95 2.27
N PRO A 94 -5.97 -26.97 2.59
CA PRO A 94 -6.51 -27.74 3.73
C PRO A 94 -6.20 -29.23 3.69
N SER A 95 -6.03 -29.80 2.49
CA SER A 95 -5.69 -31.22 2.30
C SER A 95 -4.20 -31.54 2.46
N SER A 96 -3.34 -30.54 2.65
CA SER A 96 -1.89 -30.73 2.82
C SER A 96 -1.54 -31.00 4.28
N THR A 97 -0.58 -31.89 4.52
CA THR A 97 0.03 -32.05 5.85
C THR A 97 0.73 -30.79 6.33
N ASN A 98 1.08 -29.89 5.39
CA ASN A 98 1.72 -28.61 5.69
C ASN A 98 0.73 -27.46 5.98
N TYR A 99 -0.58 -27.73 5.99
CA TYR A 99 -1.60 -26.69 6.14
C TYR A 99 -1.43 -25.86 7.42
N VAL A 100 -1.47 -24.53 7.30
CA VAL A 100 -1.19 -23.59 8.40
C VAL A 100 -2.38 -23.35 9.35
N GLY A 101 -3.57 -23.81 8.96
CA GLY A 101 -4.81 -23.66 9.70
C GLY A 101 -5.66 -22.47 9.23
N ALA A 102 -6.98 -22.67 9.18
CA ALA A 102 -7.93 -21.69 8.65
C ALA A 102 -7.90 -20.36 9.41
N GLU A 103 -7.81 -20.41 10.75
CA GLU A 103 -7.74 -19.21 11.58
C GLU A 103 -6.46 -18.39 11.31
N THR A 104 -5.31 -19.06 11.17
CA THR A 104 -4.04 -18.40 10.84
C THR A 104 -4.11 -17.70 9.47
N ILE A 105 -4.73 -18.35 8.48
CA ILE A 105 -4.94 -17.77 7.15
C ILE A 105 -5.88 -16.57 7.25
N ALA A 106 -7.04 -16.71 7.92
CA ALA A 106 -8.01 -15.62 8.06
C ALA A 106 -7.39 -14.38 8.74
N ASN A 107 -6.57 -14.59 9.77
CA ASN A 107 -5.84 -13.51 10.43
C ASN A 107 -4.86 -12.83 9.46
N ALA A 108 -4.10 -13.60 8.68
CA ALA A 108 -3.21 -13.03 7.67
C ALA A 108 -3.97 -12.26 6.60
N VAL A 109 -5.08 -12.79 6.09
CA VAL A 109 -5.97 -12.12 5.13
C VAL A 109 -6.43 -10.78 5.67
N SER A 110 -6.89 -10.73 6.92
CA SER A 110 -7.32 -9.48 7.56
C SER A 110 -6.17 -8.47 7.71
N CYS A 111 -4.96 -8.92 8.06
CA CYS A 111 -3.80 -8.04 8.19
C CYS A 111 -3.37 -7.44 6.85
N PHE A 112 -3.34 -8.24 5.78
CA PHE A 112 -3.01 -7.73 4.43
C PHE A 112 -4.10 -6.81 3.88
N ALA A 113 -5.38 -7.10 4.14
CA ALA A 113 -6.50 -6.25 3.74
C ALA A 113 -6.40 -4.84 4.36
N ALA A 114 -6.01 -4.74 5.63
CA ALA A 114 -5.78 -3.47 6.31
C ALA A 114 -4.64 -2.63 5.68
N GLU A 115 -3.73 -3.28 4.94
CA GLU A 115 -2.64 -2.66 4.19
C GLU A 115 -2.96 -2.52 2.68
N GLY A 116 -4.23 -2.66 2.28
CA GLY A 116 -4.68 -2.45 0.90
C GLY A 116 -4.29 -3.59 -0.06
N CYS A 117 -4.03 -4.78 0.49
CA CYS A 117 -3.67 -5.97 -0.27
C CYS A 117 -4.69 -7.09 -0.04
N THR A 118 -5.06 -7.80 -1.09
CA THR A 118 -5.87 -9.02 -0.98
C THR A 118 -4.92 -10.22 -0.93
N LEU A 119 -4.90 -10.93 0.19
CA LEU A 119 -4.32 -12.27 0.27
C LEU A 119 -5.46 -13.27 0.01
N SER A 120 -5.34 -14.11 -1.02
CA SER A 120 -6.31 -15.16 -1.30
C SER A 120 -6.14 -16.33 -0.33
N GLU A 121 -7.19 -17.16 -0.21
CA GLU A 121 -7.11 -18.40 0.58
C GLU A 121 -6.06 -19.39 0.07
N ASP A 122 -5.67 -19.27 -1.20
CA ASP A 122 -4.59 -20.07 -1.83
C ASP A 122 -3.18 -19.46 -1.63
N GLY A 123 -3.07 -18.32 -0.94
CA GLY A 123 -1.81 -17.65 -0.65
C GLY A 123 -1.29 -16.74 -1.76
N GLU A 124 -2.15 -16.28 -2.67
CA GLU A 124 -1.79 -15.24 -3.65
C GLU A 124 -1.99 -13.85 -3.06
N LEU A 125 -0.95 -13.01 -3.14
CA LEU A 125 -1.01 -11.63 -2.70
C LEU A 125 -1.17 -10.71 -3.92
N LEU A 126 -2.26 -9.95 -3.93
CA LEU A 126 -2.61 -9.00 -4.98
C LEU A 126 -2.90 -7.62 -4.39
N PRO A 127 -2.69 -6.52 -5.16
CA PRO A 127 -3.23 -5.22 -4.77
C PRO A 127 -4.76 -5.29 -4.71
N GLN A 128 -5.37 -4.62 -3.75
CA GLN A 128 -6.82 -4.57 -3.65
C GLN A 128 -7.42 -3.73 -4.79
N VAL A 129 -8.41 -4.28 -5.50
CA VAL A 129 -9.09 -3.57 -6.59
C VAL A 129 -10.15 -2.63 -5.99
N LEU A 130 -9.96 -1.32 -6.18
CA LEU A 130 -10.86 -0.30 -5.60
C LEU A 130 -12.26 -0.29 -6.23
N GLU A 131 -12.39 -0.63 -7.52
CA GLU A 131 -13.64 -0.56 -8.29
C GLU A 131 -14.78 -1.42 -7.72
N ASN A 132 -14.44 -2.46 -6.96
CA ASN A 132 -15.43 -3.38 -6.36
C ASN A 132 -15.81 -3.01 -4.92
N LEU A 133 -15.29 -1.91 -4.39
CA LEU A 133 -15.54 -1.46 -3.02
C LEU A 133 -16.50 -0.27 -3.03
N SER A 134 -17.27 -0.13 -1.94
CA SER A 134 -18.13 1.02 -1.71
C SER A 134 -18.21 1.35 -0.23
N GLY A 135 -18.70 2.54 0.10
CA GLY A 135 -18.91 2.97 1.49
C GLY A 135 -17.65 2.87 2.35
N THR A 136 -17.81 2.30 3.54
CA THR A 136 -16.73 2.17 4.54
C THR A 136 -15.55 1.33 4.05
N ALA A 137 -15.80 0.28 3.25
CA ALA A 137 -14.75 -0.57 2.71
C ALA A 137 -13.86 0.19 1.71
N LEU A 138 -14.46 1.03 0.86
CA LEU A 138 -13.70 1.89 -0.06
C LEU A 138 -12.92 2.97 0.70
N SER A 139 -13.51 3.61 1.72
CA SER A 139 -12.79 4.55 2.59
C SER A 139 -11.54 3.93 3.22
N GLN A 140 -11.66 2.73 3.78
CA GLN A 140 -10.54 2.02 4.40
C GLN A 140 -9.46 1.64 3.39
N ALA A 141 -9.85 1.17 2.20
CA ALA A 141 -8.92 0.83 1.13
C ALA A 141 -8.18 2.07 0.62
N LEU A 142 -8.87 3.20 0.40
CA LEU A 142 -8.24 4.46 0.00
C LEU A 142 -7.23 4.95 1.06
N GLN A 143 -7.57 4.86 2.35
CA GLN A 143 -6.63 5.19 3.43
C GLN A 143 -5.40 4.27 3.44
N ALA A 144 -5.57 2.98 3.16
CA ALA A 144 -4.44 2.05 3.05
C ALA A 144 -3.52 2.39 1.86
N TYR A 145 -4.11 2.70 0.71
CA TYR A 145 -3.38 3.18 -0.46
C TYR A 145 -2.62 4.48 -0.18
N VAL A 146 -3.22 5.43 0.54
CA VAL A 146 -2.58 6.68 0.99
C VAL A 146 -1.35 6.39 1.86
N ARG A 147 -1.48 5.51 2.86
CA ARG A 147 -0.33 5.13 3.73
C ARG A 147 0.83 4.57 2.91
N ARG A 148 0.51 3.72 1.92
CA ARG A 148 1.51 3.11 1.04
C ARG A 148 2.15 4.13 0.10
N ALA A 149 1.35 5.01 -0.50
CA ALA A 149 1.81 6.10 -1.35
C ALA A 149 2.81 7.01 -0.59
N LYS A 150 2.51 7.34 0.67
CA LYS A 150 3.38 8.15 1.53
C LYS A 150 4.72 7.48 1.86
N ARG A 151 4.76 6.14 1.95
CA ARG A 151 6.00 5.38 2.20
C ARG A 151 6.93 5.25 0.98
N GLY A 152 6.44 5.56 -0.22
CA GLY A 152 7.27 5.55 -1.45
C GLY A 152 7.67 4.14 -1.91
N ALA A 153 6.89 3.12 -1.54
CA ALA A 153 7.15 1.69 -1.73
C ALA A 153 6.76 1.11 -3.11
N GLU A 154 6.77 1.91 -4.20
CA GLU A 154 6.57 1.35 -5.55
C GLU A 154 7.66 1.81 -6.55
N ASP A 155 7.80 1.06 -7.64
CA ASP A 155 8.69 1.35 -8.77
C ASP A 155 8.21 2.60 -9.54
N ALA A 156 9.12 3.56 -9.78
CA ALA A 156 8.84 4.87 -10.38
C ALA A 156 8.12 4.85 -11.73
N ALA A 157 8.23 3.75 -12.48
CA ALA A 157 7.57 3.58 -13.77
C ALA A 157 6.08 3.19 -13.66
N LEU A 158 5.67 2.52 -12.57
CA LEU A 158 4.26 2.19 -12.27
C LEU A 158 3.55 3.35 -11.53
N LEU A 159 4.33 4.16 -10.80
CA LEU A 159 3.90 5.22 -9.86
C LEU A 159 3.10 6.39 -10.46
N SER A 160 3.20 6.64 -11.78
CA SER A 160 2.46 7.75 -12.41
C SER A 160 1.01 7.38 -12.75
N GLY A 161 0.72 6.09 -12.99
CA GLY A 161 -0.64 5.58 -13.15
C GLY A 161 -1.41 5.68 -11.84
N THR A 162 -0.86 5.05 -10.80
CA THR A 162 -1.49 4.80 -9.50
C THR A 162 -1.84 6.06 -8.70
N SER A 163 -1.05 7.13 -8.83
CA SER A 163 -1.28 8.38 -8.09
C SER A 163 -2.45 9.23 -8.60
N LYS A 164 -2.69 9.22 -9.91
CA LYS A 164 -3.91 9.79 -10.49
C LYS A 164 -5.12 8.94 -10.11
N ASP A 165 -5.01 7.62 -10.27
CA ASP A 165 -6.09 6.69 -10.00
C ASP A 165 -6.53 6.79 -8.53
N LEU A 166 -5.58 6.99 -7.60
CA LEU A 166 -5.88 7.26 -6.18
C LEU A 166 -6.72 8.52 -5.96
N LEU A 167 -6.32 9.66 -6.53
CA LEU A 167 -7.06 10.91 -6.35
C LEU A 167 -8.40 10.92 -7.09
N GLU A 168 -8.49 10.30 -8.27
CA GLU A 168 -9.76 10.13 -8.98
C GLU A 168 -10.71 9.22 -8.21
N ALA A 169 -10.23 8.07 -7.70
CA ALA A 169 -11.03 7.19 -6.86
C ALA A 169 -11.46 7.88 -5.57
N THR A 170 -10.59 8.69 -4.95
CA THR A 170 -10.94 9.47 -3.76
C THR A 170 -12.01 10.53 -4.06
N ALA A 171 -11.85 11.29 -5.15
CA ALA A 171 -12.80 12.32 -5.55
C ALA A 171 -14.16 11.71 -5.94
N ALA A 172 -14.15 10.63 -6.73
CA ALA A 172 -15.35 9.90 -7.12
C ALA A 172 -16.08 9.33 -5.91
N HIS A 173 -15.36 8.69 -4.98
CA HIS A 173 -15.91 8.19 -3.71
C HIS A 173 -16.60 9.28 -2.90
N ILE A 174 -15.93 10.41 -2.68
CA ILE A 174 -16.48 11.52 -1.91
C ILE A 174 -17.74 12.11 -2.57
N LEU A 175 -17.73 12.26 -3.89
CA LEU A 175 -18.89 12.75 -4.63
C LEU A 175 -20.04 11.75 -4.61
N MET A 176 -19.75 10.45 -4.73
CA MET A 176 -20.76 9.40 -4.62
C MET A 176 -21.41 9.41 -3.23
N GLU A 177 -20.62 9.46 -2.16
CA GLU A 177 -21.12 9.46 -0.78
C GLU A 177 -21.91 10.73 -0.43
N ARG A 178 -21.48 11.90 -0.93
CA ARG A 178 -22.13 13.18 -0.60
C ARG A 178 -23.29 13.56 -1.50
N ASN A 179 -23.20 13.24 -2.78
CA ASN A 179 -24.15 13.70 -3.80
C ASN A 179 -24.94 12.55 -4.45
N GLY A 180 -24.66 11.29 -4.08
CA GLY A 180 -25.28 10.09 -4.67
C GLY A 180 -24.87 9.80 -6.11
N SER A 181 -24.02 10.62 -6.71
CA SER A 181 -23.56 10.49 -8.09
C SER A 181 -22.31 11.34 -8.36
N TYR A 182 -21.55 10.96 -9.39
CA TYR A 182 -20.47 11.77 -9.93
C TYR A 182 -20.42 11.63 -11.47
N PRO A 183 -19.92 12.64 -12.20
CA PRO A 183 -19.84 12.59 -13.65
C PRO A 183 -18.69 11.70 -14.13
N GLN A 184 -19.03 10.58 -14.76
CA GLN A 184 -18.07 9.59 -15.28
C GLN A 184 -17.16 10.11 -16.40
N ARG A 185 -17.51 11.25 -17.03
CA ARG A 185 -16.75 11.85 -18.15
C ARG A 185 -16.01 13.12 -17.76
N ALA A 186 -15.98 13.48 -16.48
CA ALA A 186 -15.21 14.62 -16.03
C ALA A 186 -13.71 14.36 -16.21
N ASN A 187 -12.97 15.38 -16.63
CA ASN A 187 -11.51 15.31 -16.59
C ASN A 187 -11.03 15.41 -15.12
N PHE A 188 -9.76 15.08 -14.89
CA PHE A 188 -9.15 15.07 -13.56
C PHE A 188 -9.38 16.37 -12.78
N GLU A 189 -9.12 17.52 -13.39
CA GLU A 189 -9.24 18.84 -12.75
C GLU A 189 -10.69 19.14 -12.36
N ALA A 190 -11.65 18.85 -13.25
CA ALA A 190 -13.07 19.04 -12.97
C ALA A 190 -13.53 18.13 -11.84
N LEU A 191 -13.18 16.83 -11.88
CA LEU A 191 -13.55 15.86 -10.85
C LEU A 191 -13.00 16.26 -9.48
N LEU A 192 -11.71 16.64 -9.42
CA LEU A 192 -11.07 17.13 -8.21
C LEU A 192 -11.74 18.42 -7.69
N GLY A 193 -12.07 19.34 -8.60
CA GLY A 193 -12.72 20.61 -8.26
C GLY A 193 -14.10 20.41 -7.64
N MET A 194 -14.90 19.53 -8.23
CA MET A 194 -16.20 19.14 -7.67
C MET A 194 -16.06 18.53 -6.28
N ALA A 195 -15.08 17.64 -6.08
CA ALA A 195 -14.85 17.05 -4.76
C ALA A 195 -14.40 18.10 -3.73
N PHE A 196 -13.49 19.01 -4.08
CA PHE A 196 -13.07 20.12 -3.20
C PHE A 196 -14.26 21.00 -2.81
N VAL A 197 -15.09 21.39 -3.78
CA VAL A 197 -16.29 22.19 -3.53
C VAL A 197 -17.28 21.43 -2.64
N ALA A 198 -17.52 20.14 -2.92
CA ALA A 198 -18.37 19.30 -2.08
C ALA A 198 -17.87 19.27 -0.63
N LEU A 199 -16.55 19.16 -0.42
CA LEU A 199 -15.90 19.19 0.89
C LEU A 199 -15.82 20.59 1.55
N LYS A 200 -16.25 21.66 0.86
CA LYS A 200 -16.07 23.06 1.28
C LYS A 200 -14.60 23.48 1.44
N LEU A 201 -13.71 22.90 0.63
CA LEU A 201 -12.31 23.30 0.53
C LEU A 201 -12.14 24.44 -0.48
N ALA A 202 -11.16 25.31 -0.26
CA ALA A 202 -10.85 26.39 -1.19
C ALA A 202 -10.23 25.86 -2.49
N THR A 203 -10.75 26.32 -3.63
CA THR A 203 -10.21 26.04 -4.97
C THR A 203 -9.63 27.33 -5.59
N PRO A 204 -8.78 27.23 -6.62
CA PRO A 204 -8.27 28.41 -7.33
C PRO A 204 -9.35 29.30 -7.95
N GLN A 205 -10.56 28.76 -8.17
CA GLN A 205 -11.68 29.51 -8.72
C GLN A 205 -12.41 30.36 -7.66
N HIS A 206 -12.22 30.09 -6.37
CA HIS A 206 -12.78 30.95 -5.32
C HIS A 206 -11.97 32.24 -5.19
N PRO A 207 -12.64 33.41 -5.07
CA PRO A 207 -11.95 34.66 -4.80
C PRO A 207 -11.15 34.57 -3.48
N VAL A 208 -10.04 35.31 -3.42
CA VAL A 208 -9.23 35.44 -2.21
C VAL A 208 -9.78 36.57 -1.38
N GLU A 209 -10.26 36.27 -0.18
CA GLU A 209 -10.86 37.27 0.71
C GLU A 209 -9.81 37.87 1.67
N PRO A 210 -9.88 39.17 2.03
CA PRO A 210 -8.88 39.85 2.84
C PRO A 210 -8.61 39.28 4.26
N ASN A 211 -9.49 38.39 4.76
CA ASN A 211 -9.39 37.76 6.07
C ASN A 211 -9.61 36.24 6.02
N GLU A 212 -9.32 35.60 4.88
CA GLU A 212 -9.48 34.16 4.78
C GLU A 212 -8.50 33.41 5.70
N PRO A 213 -8.90 32.24 6.23
CA PRO A 213 -8.03 31.43 7.06
C PRO A 213 -6.81 30.94 6.24
N PRO A 214 -5.61 30.84 6.84
CA PRO A 214 -4.41 30.35 6.13
C PRO A 214 -4.59 28.98 5.44
N GLN A 215 -5.51 28.16 5.97
CA GLN A 215 -5.93 26.88 5.41
C GLN A 215 -6.43 27.01 3.97
N ALA A 216 -7.16 28.08 3.63
CA ALA A 216 -7.67 28.30 2.28
C ALA A 216 -6.53 28.42 1.26
N LYS A 217 -5.44 29.10 1.62
CA LYS A 217 -4.24 29.18 0.77
C LYS A 217 -3.59 27.81 0.59
N ALA A 218 -3.51 26.99 1.65
CA ALA A 218 -2.96 25.65 1.57
C ALA A 218 -3.84 24.73 0.69
N GLU A 219 -5.15 24.81 0.80
CA GLU A 219 -6.11 24.04 -0.01
C GLU A 219 -6.00 24.37 -1.49
N ARG A 220 -5.93 25.67 -1.84
CA ARG A 220 -5.67 26.08 -3.24
C ARG A 220 -4.33 25.58 -3.75
N ALA A 221 -3.29 25.60 -2.91
CA ALA A 221 -1.97 25.08 -3.28
C ALA A 221 -1.96 23.56 -3.49
N MET A 222 -2.68 22.80 -2.65
CA MET A 222 -2.87 21.36 -2.82
C MET A 222 -3.57 21.07 -4.16
N PHE A 223 -4.64 21.79 -4.48
CA PHE A 223 -5.33 21.65 -5.77
C PHE A 223 -4.38 21.90 -6.96
N ALA A 224 -3.65 23.01 -6.93
CA ALA A 224 -2.71 23.38 -7.98
C ALA A 224 -1.57 22.36 -8.13
N LEU A 225 -1.07 21.84 -7.00
CA LEU A 225 -0.04 20.80 -6.97
C LEU A 225 -0.55 19.49 -7.59
N ALA A 226 -1.77 19.04 -7.25
CA ALA A 226 -2.37 17.86 -7.86
C ALA A 226 -2.50 18.00 -9.38
N CYS A 227 -3.02 19.14 -9.85
CA CYS A 227 -3.14 19.41 -11.29
C CYS A 227 -1.77 19.44 -11.98
N SER A 228 -0.76 20.02 -11.32
CA SER A 228 0.62 20.08 -11.84
C SER A 228 1.25 18.70 -11.94
N ILE A 229 1.08 17.84 -10.93
CA ILE A 229 1.57 16.45 -10.95
C ILE A 229 0.89 15.63 -12.05
N ASN A 230 -0.43 15.77 -12.21
CA ASN A 230 -1.14 15.15 -13.33
C ASN A 230 -0.66 15.68 -14.69
N GLY A 231 -0.30 16.97 -14.78
CA GLY A 231 0.33 17.56 -15.95
C GLY A 231 1.73 17.01 -16.25
N MET A 232 2.55 16.78 -15.23
CA MET A 232 3.88 16.16 -15.37
C MET A 232 3.77 14.78 -16.00
N ARG A 233 2.79 13.96 -15.58
CA ARG A 233 2.46 12.69 -16.23
C ARG A 233 2.14 12.88 -17.72
N ASN A 234 1.16 13.72 -18.04
CA ASN A 234 0.66 13.87 -19.41
C ASN A 234 1.70 14.40 -20.40
N LYS A 235 2.72 15.15 -19.92
CA LYS A 235 3.78 15.71 -20.77
C LYS A 235 5.07 14.89 -20.78
N LEU A 236 5.37 14.11 -19.74
CA LEU A 236 6.69 13.50 -19.52
C LEU A 236 6.68 11.99 -19.17
N GLY A 237 5.53 11.30 -19.07
CA GLY A 237 5.49 9.87 -18.74
C GLY A 237 4.18 9.09 -19.01
N SER A 238 4.32 8.01 -19.81
CA SER A 238 3.49 6.78 -19.93
C SER A 238 1.98 6.82 -20.22
N GLY A 239 1.36 7.98 -20.48
CA GLY A 239 -0.02 8.03 -20.99
C GLY A 239 -0.13 7.52 -22.43
N HIS A 240 -0.84 6.40 -22.63
CA HIS A 240 -1.15 5.74 -23.91
C HIS A 240 0.02 5.57 -24.91
N GLY A 241 0.70 4.42 -24.84
CA GLY A 241 1.33 3.78 -26.00
C GLY A 241 2.50 4.50 -26.67
N ARG A 242 3.05 5.57 -26.10
CA ARG A 242 4.22 6.26 -26.68
C ARG A 242 5.53 5.67 -26.12
N PRO A 243 6.44 5.19 -26.98
CA PRO A 243 7.68 4.53 -26.59
C PRO A 243 8.79 5.55 -26.28
N TRP A 244 8.56 6.43 -25.30
CA TRP A 244 9.58 7.37 -24.84
C TRP A 244 10.02 7.07 -23.41
N VAL A 245 11.33 7.16 -23.17
CA VAL A 245 11.94 7.07 -21.85
C VAL A 245 11.47 8.29 -21.04
N SER A 246 10.77 8.04 -19.94
CA SER A 246 10.32 9.08 -19.01
C SER A 246 11.49 9.96 -18.58
N THR A 247 11.33 11.29 -18.65
CA THR A 247 12.32 12.23 -18.09
C THR A 247 12.14 12.46 -16.59
N ILE A 248 11.09 11.89 -16.00
CA ILE A 248 10.80 11.96 -14.57
C ILE A 248 11.79 11.05 -13.84
N THR A 249 12.54 11.62 -12.91
CA THR A 249 13.46 10.86 -12.05
C THR A 249 12.69 10.01 -11.05
N THR A 250 13.34 8.95 -10.53
CA THR A 250 12.77 8.12 -9.45
C THR A 250 12.39 8.96 -8.22
N GLY A 251 13.17 10.01 -7.91
CA GLY A 251 12.90 10.92 -6.80
C GLY A 251 11.64 11.76 -7.02
N GLU A 252 11.48 12.34 -8.21
CA GLU A 252 10.27 13.12 -8.58
C GLU A 252 9.02 12.25 -8.63
N GLY A 253 9.13 11.03 -9.18
CA GLY A 253 8.03 10.06 -9.18
C GLY A 253 7.59 9.70 -7.77
N ARG A 254 8.54 9.46 -6.85
CA ARG A 254 8.24 9.21 -5.43
C ARG A 254 7.57 10.41 -4.78
N ALA A 255 8.11 11.61 -4.95
CA ALA A 255 7.55 12.83 -4.37
C ALA A 255 6.12 13.10 -4.87
N ALA A 256 5.88 12.92 -6.17
CA ALA A 256 4.55 13.05 -6.77
C ALA A 256 3.52 12.16 -6.07
N VAL A 257 3.84 10.88 -5.85
CA VAL A 257 2.93 9.94 -5.19
C VAL A 257 2.70 10.29 -3.73
N GLN A 258 3.73 10.71 -3.01
CA GLN A 258 3.59 11.17 -1.63
C GLN A 258 2.69 12.41 -1.51
N PHE A 259 2.84 13.37 -2.43
CA PHE A 259 1.98 14.56 -2.48
C PHE A 259 0.54 14.20 -2.81
N MET A 260 0.28 13.39 -3.84
CA MET A 260 -1.08 12.94 -4.17
C MET A 260 -1.72 12.17 -3.01
N GLY A 261 -0.95 11.30 -2.34
CA GLY A 261 -1.40 10.59 -1.14
C GLY A 261 -1.75 11.52 0.01
N THR A 262 -0.95 12.57 0.24
CA THR A 262 -1.23 13.59 1.28
C THR A 262 -2.49 14.38 0.98
N ILE A 263 -2.74 14.71 -0.30
CA ILE A 263 -3.95 15.42 -0.73
C ILE A 263 -5.18 14.52 -0.54
N ALA A 264 -5.09 13.24 -0.95
CA ALA A 264 -6.15 12.26 -0.76
C ALA A 264 -6.46 12.05 0.74
N GLU A 265 -5.43 11.95 1.59
CA GLU A 265 -5.57 11.89 3.06
C GLU A 265 -6.37 13.09 3.58
N ARG A 266 -5.99 14.30 3.18
CA ARG A 266 -6.68 15.52 3.59
C ARG A 266 -8.15 15.53 3.17
N MET A 267 -8.45 15.07 1.94
CA MET A 267 -9.82 14.99 1.45
C MET A 267 -10.65 13.98 2.25
N LEU A 268 -10.10 12.79 2.53
CA LEU A 268 -10.76 11.74 3.32
C LEU A 268 -10.98 12.18 4.77
N ASP A 269 -10.01 12.87 5.37
CA ASP A 269 -10.12 13.40 6.74
C ASP A 269 -11.24 14.43 6.87
N VAL A 270 -11.39 15.31 5.88
CA VAL A 270 -12.46 16.31 5.86
C VAL A 270 -13.80 15.64 5.62
N HIS A 271 -13.85 14.63 4.75
CA HIS A 271 -15.04 13.83 4.49
C HIS A 271 -15.51 13.06 5.73
N ALA A 272 -14.60 12.49 6.53
CA ALA A 272 -14.96 11.73 7.72
C ALA A 272 -15.50 12.60 8.88
N ARG A 273 -15.25 13.91 8.86
CA ARG A 273 -15.67 14.86 9.91
C ARG A 273 -16.97 15.61 9.59
N SER A 274 -17.46 15.47 8.38
CA SER A 274 -18.62 16.20 7.85
C SER A 274 -19.87 15.35 7.82
#